data_AF-A0A0C3F867-F1
#
_entry.id   AF-A0A0C3F867-F1
#
_cell.length_a   1.000
_cell.length_b   1.000
_cell.length_c   1.000
_cell.angle_alpha   90.00
_cell.angle_beta   90.00
_cell.angle_gamma   90.00
#
_symmetry.space_group_name_H-M   'P 1'
#
loop_
_entity.id
_entity.type
_entity.pdbx_description
1 polymer ?
#
loop_
_entity_poly.entity_id
_entity_poly.type
_entity_poly.pdbx_seq_one_letter_code
_entity_poly.pdbx_strand_id
1 'polypeptide(L)'
;MAAIKVAQDAGRMTVVHCWGGIGRTGVIVGSWLIMSGVVKDGDEALAYLAEKWKGVEKNWRSPTTPETQIQFEFLRALKPAVSTT
;
A
#
# COMPACT_ATOMS: atom_id res chain seq x y z
N MET A 1 4.59 8.13 -6.26
CA MET A 1 4.31 8.71 -4.93
C MET A 1 4.11 10.21 -4.90
N ALA A 2 4.76 11.01 -5.76
CA ALA A 2 4.65 12.47 -5.74
C ALA A 2 3.20 13.00 -5.68
N ALA A 3 2.27 12.44 -6.46
CA ALA A 3 0.86 12.86 -6.44
C ALA A 3 0.17 12.63 -5.08
N ILE A 4 0.43 11.49 -4.44
CA ILE A 4 -0.13 11.18 -3.11
C ILE A 4 0.45 12.14 -2.08
N LYS A 5 1.77 12.40 -2.13
CA LYS A 5 2.42 13.35 -1.23
C LYS A 5 1.86 14.76 -1.39
N VAL A 6 1.74 15.26 -2.62
CA VAL A 6 1.19 16.59 -2.91
C VAL A 6 -0.25 16.74 -2.42
N ALA A 7 -1.07 15.69 -2.55
CA ALA A 7 -2.43 15.72 -2.02
C ALA A 7 -2.44 15.72 -0.48
N GLN A 8 -1.60 14.90 0.17
CA GLN A 8 -1.46 14.84 1.62
C GLN A 8 -0.94 16.16 2.20
N ASP A 9 0.11 16.75 1.62
CA ASP A 9 0.68 18.03 2.06
C ASP A 9 -0.35 19.18 1.95
N ALA A 10 -1.28 19.06 1.00
CA ALA A 10 -2.41 19.99 0.83
C ALA A 10 -3.63 19.67 1.72
N GLY A 11 -3.54 18.69 2.63
CA GLY A 11 -4.63 18.28 3.51
C GLY A 11 -5.82 17.61 2.79
N ARG A 12 -5.61 17.05 1.59
CA ARG A 12 -6.68 16.46 0.77
C ARG A 12 -6.71 14.94 0.88
N MET A 13 -7.91 14.39 0.88
CA MET A 13 -8.12 12.95 0.77
C MET A 13 -7.76 12.44 -0.63
N THR A 14 -7.01 11.33 -0.70
CA THR A 14 -6.59 10.70 -1.95
C THR A 14 -7.25 9.33 -2.10
N VAL A 15 -7.81 9.08 -3.27
CA VAL A 15 -8.35 7.76 -3.64
C VAL A 15 -7.43 7.11 -4.65
N VAL A 16 -6.96 5.90 -4.33
CA VAL A 16 -6.15 5.07 -5.24
C VAL A 16 -7.00 3.92 -5.74
N HIS A 17 -7.12 3.79 -7.06
CA HIS A 17 -7.87 2.69 -7.66
C HIS A 17 -7.12 2.06 -8.84
N CYS A 18 -7.48 0.82 -9.14
CA CYS A 18 -7.23 0.19 -10.43
C CYS A 18 -8.56 -0.42 -10.90
N TRP A 19 -8.53 -1.30 -11.90
CA TRP A 19 -9.77 -1.94 -12.37
C TRP A 19 -10.45 -2.80 -11.28
N GLY A 20 -9.70 -3.69 -10.64
CA GLY A 20 -10.24 -4.52 -9.55
C GLY A 20 -10.21 -3.85 -8.17
N GLY A 21 -9.30 -2.88 -7.98
CA GLY A 21 -9.01 -2.31 -6.67
C GLY A 21 -8.32 -3.28 -5.71
N ILE A 22 -7.60 -4.29 -6.23
CA ILE A 22 -7.00 -5.37 -5.43
C ILE A 22 -5.47 -5.31 -5.54
N GLY A 23 -4.85 -5.79 -6.62
CA GLY A 23 -3.40 -6.00 -6.69
C GLY A 23 -2.59 -4.71 -6.80
N ARG A 24 -2.71 -4.00 -7.93
CA ARG A 24 -1.97 -2.72 -8.14
C ARG A 24 -2.32 -1.67 -7.09
N THR A 25 -3.58 -1.64 -6.65
CA THR A 25 -4.01 -0.76 -5.56
C THR A 25 -3.28 -1.10 -4.27
N GLY A 26 -3.24 -2.38 -3.88
CA GLY A 26 -2.47 -2.86 -2.73
C GLY A 26 -1.00 -2.51 -2.80
N VAL A 27 -0.37 -2.69 -3.98
CA VAL A 27 1.04 -2.31 -4.19
C VAL A 27 1.25 -0.82 -3.96
N ILE A 28 0.42 0.05 -4.54
CA ILE A 28 0.58 1.51 -4.40
C ILE A 28 0.33 1.95 -2.96
N VAL A 29 -0.71 1.43 -2.30
CA VAL A 29 -1.01 1.78 -0.90
C VAL A 29 0.09 1.26 0.04
N GLY A 30 0.50 -0.01 -0.11
CA GLY A 30 1.60 -0.59 0.68
C GLY A 30 2.92 0.15 0.49
N SER A 31 3.25 0.48 -0.75
CA SER A 31 4.45 1.27 -1.05
C SER A 31 4.39 2.66 -0.42
N TRP A 32 3.20 3.28 -0.36
CA TRP A 32 3.04 4.60 0.27
C TRP A 32 3.24 4.52 1.78
N LEU A 33 2.70 3.50 2.44
CA LEU A 33 2.89 3.28 3.88
C LEU A 33 4.39 3.19 4.24
N ILE A 34 5.16 2.44 3.44
CA ILE A 34 6.62 2.27 3.62
C ILE A 34 7.35 3.58 3.35
N MET A 35 7.09 4.21 2.20
CA MET A 35 7.83 5.42 1.79
C MET A 35 7.51 6.66 2.62
N SER A 36 6.31 6.73 3.20
CA SER A 36 5.92 7.83 4.10
C SER A 36 6.40 7.63 5.54
N GLY A 37 6.96 6.47 5.87
CA GLY A 37 7.40 6.14 7.24
C GLY A 37 6.26 5.83 8.21
N VAL A 38 5.03 5.61 7.72
CA VAL A 38 3.89 5.19 8.57
C VAL A 38 4.12 3.79 9.14
N VAL A 39 4.80 2.93 8.38
CA VAL A 39 5.26 1.61 8.81
C VAL A 39 6.76 1.48 8.55
N LYS A 40 7.44 0.59 9.28
CA LYS A 40 8.91 0.51 9.24
C LYS A 40 9.44 -0.23 8.00
N ASP A 41 8.70 -1.21 7.50
CA ASP A 41 9.15 -2.13 6.45
C ASP A 41 7.97 -2.74 5.67
N GLY A 42 8.31 -3.58 4.68
CA GLY A 42 7.34 -4.24 3.82
C GLY A 42 6.46 -5.26 4.54
N ASP A 43 6.95 -5.94 5.57
CA ASP A 43 6.15 -6.94 6.28
C ASP A 43 5.08 -6.26 7.15
N GLU A 44 5.39 -5.12 7.77
CA GLU A 44 4.38 -4.31 8.45
C GLU A 44 3.34 -3.72 7.49
N ALA A 45 3.78 -3.29 6.29
CA ALA A 45 2.86 -2.81 5.26
C ALA A 45 1.89 -3.91 4.82
N LEU A 46 2.39 -5.12 4.60
CA LEU A 46 1.58 -6.29 4.22
C LEU A 46 0.61 -6.70 5.35
N ALA A 47 1.06 -6.68 6.60
CA ALA A 47 0.20 -6.96 7.75
C ALA A 47 -0.93 -5.92 7.88
N TYR A 48 -0.61 -4.64 7.71
CA TYR A 48 -1.60 -3.55 7.70
C TYR A 48 -2.63 -3.74 6.58
N LEU A 49 -2.16 -4.02 5.36
CA LEU A 49 -3.02 -4.27 4.21
C LEU A 49 -3.94 -5.47 4.45
N ALA A 50 -3.39 -6.59 4.94
CA ALA A 50 -4.16 -7.80 5.24
C ALA A 50 -5.25 -7.53 6.27
N GLU A 51 -4.95 -6.77 7.33
CA GLU A 51 -5.93 -6.41 8.34
C GLU A 51 -7.06 -5.55 7.78
N LYS A 52 -6.74 -4.50 7.00
CA LYS A 52 -7.76 -3.66 6.37
C LYS A 52 -8.58 -4.41 5.31
N TRP A 53 -7.96 -5.36 4.61
CA TRP A 53 -8.62 -6.13 3.56
C TRP A 53 -9.75 -7.03 4.08
N LYS A 54 -9.69 -7.47 5.34
CA LYS A 54 -10.77 -8.24 6.00
C LYS A 54 -12.13 -7.53 5.94
N GLY A 55 -12.14 -6.19 5.93
CA GLY A 55 -13.35 -5.37 5.85
C GLY A 55 -13.83 -5.06 4.43
N VAL A 56 -13.11 -5.50 3.39
CA VAL A 56 -13.48 -5.23 1.99
C VAL A 56 -14.41 -6.33 1.51
N GLU A 57 -15.56 -5.96 0.92
CA GLU A 57 -16.56 -6.92 0.42
C GLU A 57 -15.92 -8.01 -0.46
N LYS A 58 -14.99 -7.62 -1.34
CA LYS A 58 -14.33 -8.53 -2.30
C LYS A 58 -13.45 -9.60 -1.65
N ASN A 59 -13.19 -9.54 -0.34
CA ASN A 59 -12.34 -10.48 0.39
C ASN A 59 -12.83 -11.95 0.24
N TRP A 60 -14.14 -12.17 0.05
CA TRP A 60 -14.68 -13.53 -0.14
C TRP A 60 -14.18 -14.23 -1.41
N ARG A 61 -13.88 -13.48 -2.49
CA ARG A 61 -13.39 -14.02 -3.78
C ARG A 61 -11.91 -13.77 -4.02
N SER A 62 -11.34 -12.80 -3.31
CA SER A 62 -9.94 -12.40 -3.42
C SER A 62 -9.42 -12.13 -2.01
N PRO A 63 -8.87 -13.16 -1.32
CA PRO A 63 -8.63 -13.11 0.12
C PRO A 63 -7.46 -12.21 0.53
N THR A 64 -6.74 -11.63 -0.44
CA THR A 64 -5.56 -10.82 -0.18
C THR A 64 -5.50 -9.58 -1.07
N THR A 65 -4.80 -8.57 -0.56
CA THR A 65 -4.20 -7.50 -1.36
C THR A 65 -2.74 -7.35 -0.90
N PRO A 66 -1.74 -7.30 -1.81
CA PRO A 66 -1.83 -7.46 -3.27
C PRO A 66 -2.27 -8.86 -3.75
N GLU A 67 -2.29 -9.09 -5.08
CA GLU A 67 -2.86 -10.30 -5.71
C GLU A 67 -1.83 -11.38 -6.06
N THR A 68 -0.59 -11.01 -6.37
CA THR A 68 0.41 -11.96 -6.90
C THR A 68 1.66 -11.98 -6.04
N GLN A 69 2.32 -13.13 -5.97
CA GLN A 69 3.55 -13.31 -5.18
C GLN A 69 4.62 -12.24 -5.48
N ILE A 70 4.83 -11.89 -6.75
CA ILE A 70 5.77 -10.83 -7.17
C ILE A 70 5.41 -9.47 -6.56
N GLN A 71 4.13 -9.16 -6.36
CA GLN A 71 3.71 -7.92 -5.72
C GLN A 71 4.02 -7.91 -4.22
N PHE A 72 3.91 -9.07 -3.54
CA PHE A 72 4.34 -9.21 -2.15
C PHE A 72 5.86 -9.06 -2.02
N GLU A 73 6.62 -9.73 -2.88
CA GLU A 73 8.08 -9.67 -2.90
C GLU A 73 8.57 -8.25 -3.18
N PHE A 74 7.92 -7.55 -4.10
CA PHE A 74 8.21 -6.14 -4.36
C PHE A 74 8.07 -5.29 -3.10
N LEU A 75 6.99 -5.45 -2.32
CA LEU A 75 6.80 -4.68 -1.08
C LEU A 75 7.82 -5.05 -0.01
N ARG A 76 8.17 -6.32 0.15
CA ARG A 76 9.21 -6.77 1.09
C ARG A 76 10.59 -6.22 0.75
N ALA A 77 10.90 -6.09 -0.54
CA ALA A 77 12.17 -5.56 -1.01
C ALA A 77 12.23 -4.02 -0.98
N LEU A 78 11.09 -3.34 -0.86
CA LEU A 78 11.03 -1.88 -0.89
C LEU A 78 11.62 -1.28 0.38
N LYS A 79 12.54 -0.34 0.21
CA LYS A 79 13.16 0.39 1.32
C LYS A 79 12.41 1.70 1.59
N PRO A 80 12.27 2.12 2.86
CA PRO A 80 11.71 3.42 3.20
C PRO A 80 12.55 4.55 2.62
N ALA A 81 11.93 5.72 2.46
CA ALA A 81 12.67 6.92 2.07
C ALA A 81 13.72 7.21 3.15
N VAL A 82 14.98 7.39 2.73
CA VAL A 82 16.05 7.79 3.66
C VAL A 82 15.71 9.17 4.20
N SER A 83 15.63 9.30 5.52
CA SER A 83 15.47 10.60 6.17
C SER A 83 16.73 11.41 5.90
N THR A 84 16.71 12.28 4.88
CA THR A 84 17.71 13.35 4.76
C THR A 84 17.54 14.25 5.98
N THR A 85 18.54 14.19 6.86
CA THR A 85 18.70 15.03 8.05
C THR A 85 19.02 16.46 7.64
#